data_AF-A0A2N1NGY8-F1
#
_entry.id   AF-A0A2N1NGY8-F1
#
_cell.length_a   1.000
_cell.length_b   1.000
_cell.length_c   1.000
_cell.angle_alpha   90.00
_cell.angle_beta   90.00
_cell.angle_gamma   90.00
#
_symmetry.space_group_name_H-M   'P 1'
#
loop_
_entity.id
_entity.type
_entity.pdbx_description
1 polymer ?
#
loop_
_entity_poly.entity_id
_entity_poly.type
_entity_poly.pdbx_seq_one_letter_code
_entity_poly.pdbx_strand_id
1 'polypeptide(L)'
;MNFQNHFQNHQNLHSFGFALNNVLHIKQPVNFPPYLTSIEWHLTFHPYDDNDKNVFVLNLLAKSGSNDSNENNENNENILFCYDISSIVMYTKSLYSNEILRFGAKNIKIIEDGRGYRGYSMKAPRKTLVDNMIFGVNLYPFHLGATNIERSIRSKNVPKNLISDLINELKNPNQNQADVMFIIQGKRLYVKSSILILKSDHFKLMFNGNWKETKDQEEEDKESNIKYVIEITDFNY
;
A
#
# COMPACT_ATOMS: atom_id res chain seq x y z
N MET A 1 -8.88 28.77 6.44
CA MET A 1 -7.67 28.11 6.99
C MET A 1 -7.54 26.77 6.29
N ASN A 2 -6.51 26.64 5.44
CA ASN A 2 -6.26 25.43 4.65
C ASN A 2 -5.56 24.39 5.53
N PHE A 3 -6.16 23.21 5.64
CA PHE A 3 -5.49 22.05 6.22
C PHE A 3 -4.63 21.40 5.14
N GLN A 4 -3.32 21.53 5.31
CA GLN A 4 -2.32 20.94 4.45
C GLN A 4 -2.15 19.48 4.87
N ASN A 5 -2.67 18.56 4.07
CA ASN A 5 -2.45 17.12 4.24
C ASN A 5 -0.98 16.82 3.98
N HIS A 6 -0.23 16.59 5.06
CA HIS A 6 1.07 15.93 4.96
C HIS A 6 0.83 14.45 4.63
N PHE A 7 1.13 14.08 3.39
CA PHE A 7 1.28 12.68 2.99
C PHE A 7 2.41 12.03 3.80
N GLN A 8 2.05 11.18 4.76
CA GLN A 8 2.92 10.13 5.26
C GLN A 8 2.41 8.81 4.69
N ASN A 9 3.25 8.12 3.92
CA ASN A 9 3.02 6.75 3.43
C ASN A 9 2.64 5.83 4.61
N HIS A 10 1.34 5.62 4.82
CA HIS A 10 0.85 4.59 5.73
C HIS A 10 0.84 3.28 4.94
N GLN A 11 1.93 2.53 5.05
CA GLN A 11 1.88 1.08 4.81
C GLN A 11 0.73 0.51 5.64
N ASN A 12 -0.10 -0.34 5.03
CA ASN A 12 -1.34 -0.90 5.62
C ASN A 12 -1.12 -1.42 7.05
N LEU A 13 -1.32 -0.54 8.03
CA LEU A 13 -1.25 -0.83 9.45
C LEU A 13 -2.64 -1.30 9.88
N HIS A 14 -2.74 -2.54 10.35
CA HIS A 14 -3.93 -2.98 11.06
C HIS A 14 -3.67 -2.82 12.55
N SER A 15 -4.41 -1.93 13.20
CA SER A 15 -4.25 -1.63 14.62
C SER A 15 -5.60 -1.75 15.32
N PHE A 16 -5.60 -2.42 16.46
CA PHE A 16 -6.78 -2.54 17.31
C PHE A 16 -6.39 -2.61 18.78
N GLY A 17 -7.33 -2.27 19.65
CA GLY A 17 -7.12 -2.36 21.09
C GLY A 17 -8.42 -2.33 21.87
N PHE A 18 -8.41 -2.97 23.03
CA PHE A 18 -9.56 -3.17 23.88
C PHE A 18 -9.28 -2.62 25.28
N ALA A 19 -10.19 -1.80 25.79
CA ALA A 19 -10.17 -1.38 27.18
C ALA A 19 -10.75 -2.49 28.06
N LEU A 20 -10.07 -2.76 29.17
CA LEU A 20 -10.49 -3.70 30.19
C LEU A 20 -10.35 -3.04 31.55
N ASN A 21 -11.43 -3.08 32.33
CA ASN A 21 -11.50 -2.51 33.66
C ASN A 21 -11.37 -3.62 34.72
N ASN A 22 -10.97 -3.23 35.93
CA ASN A 22 -10.75 -4.12 37.08
C ASN A 22 -9.76 -5.27 36.78
N VAL A 23 -8.76 -5.03 35.94
CA VAL A 23 -7.80 -6.04 35.46
C VAL A 23 -7.12 -6.79 36.61
N LEU A 24 -6.82 -6.13 37.73
CA LEU A 24 -6.15 -6.78 38.87
C LEU A 24 -7.03 -7.83 39.56
N HIS A 25 -8.35 -7.71 39.42
CA HIS A 25 -9.34 -8.61 40.02
C HIS A 25 -9.71 -9.81 39.13
N ILE A 26 -9.26 -9.81 37.87
CA ILE A 26 -9.55 -10.88 36.91
C ILE A 26 -8.70 -12.11 37.23
N LYS A 27 -9.37 -13.26 37.39
CA LYS A 27 -8.73 -14.54 37.73
C LYS A 27 -8.72 -15.55 36.59
N GLN A 28 -9.59 -15.37 35.60
CA GLN A 28 -9.74 -16.27 34.46
C GLN A 28 -9.31 -15.57 33.17
N PRO A 29 -8.94 -16.32 32.12
CA PRO A 29 -8.66 -15.74 30.81
C PRO A 29 -9.86 -14.96 30.28
N VAL A 30 -9.58 -13.84 29.62
CA VAL A 30 -10.56 -12.97 28.98
C VAL A 30 -10.34 -13.00 27.48
N ASN A 31 -11.37 -13.38 26.73
CA ASN A 31 -11.38 -13.28 25.28
C ASN A 31 -11.95 -11.92 24.88
N PHE A 32 -11.20 -11.16 24.09
CA PHE A 32 -11.69 -9.91 23.54
C PHE A 32 -12.58 -10.17 22.31
N PRO A 33 -13.44 -9.20 21.93
CA PRO A 33 -14.17 -9.28 20.67
C PRO A 33 -13.23 -9.49 19.48
N PRO A 34 -13.65 -10.21 18.43
CA PRO A 34 -12.83 -10.39 17.24
C PRO A 34 -12.61 -9.06 16.51
N TYR A 35 -11.43 -8.92 15.90
CA TYR A 35 -11.13 -7.82 15.00
C TYR A 35 -11.02 -8.36 13.56
N LEU A 36 -11.83 -7.82 12.65
CA LEU A 36 -11.94 -8.32 11.28
C LEU A 36 -11.10 -7.51 10.30
N THR A 37 -10.25 -8.21 9.55
CA THR A 37 -9.67 -7.73 8.29
C THR A 37 -10.13 -8.64 7.15
N SER A 38 -9.25 -9.03 6.23
CA SER A 38 -9.44 -10.26 5.43
C SER A 38 -9.34 -11.55 6.27
N ILE A 39 -8.95 -11.43 7.55
CA ILE A 39 -8.74 -12.50 8.52
C ILE A 39 -9.43 -12.10 9.83
N GLU A 40 -9.98 -13.05 10.57
CA GLU A 40 -10.53 -12.80 11.91
C GLU A 40 -9.43 -12.94 12.97
N TRP A 41 -9.15 -11.86 13.70
CA TRP A 41 -8.13 -11.81 14.74
C TRP A 41 -8.75 -11.89 16.12
N HIS A 42 -8.24 -12.80 16.95
CA HIS A 42 -8.67 -12.98 18.33
C HIS A 42 -7.54 -12.67 19.30
N LEU A 43 -7.76 -11.70 20.19
CA LEU A 43 -6.86 -11.41 21.30
C LEU A 43 -7.41 -12.03 22.57
N THR A 44 -6.55 -12.65 23.38
CA THR A 44 -6.91 -13.14 24.71
C THR A 44 -5.92 -12.64 25.75
N PHE A 45 -6.44 -12.29 26.92
CA PHE A 45 -5.66 -11.92 28.08
C PHE A 45 -5.73 -13.02 29.14
N HIS A 46 -4.59 -13.57 29.50
CA HIS A 46 -4.45 -14.52 30.61
C HIS A 46 -3.80 -13.79 31.77
N PRO A 47 -4.49 -13.64 32.92
CA PRO A 47 -3.95 -12.92 34.07
C PRO A 47 -2.71 -13.60 34.68
N TYR A 48 -2.50 -14.89 34.42
CA TYR A 48 -1.38 -15.68 34.89
C TYR A 48 -0.85 -16.56 33.76
N ASP A 49 0.47 -16.72 33.67
CA ASP A 49 1.10 -17.77 32.87
C ASP A 49 1.05 -19.11 33.64
N ASP A 50 0.92 -20.22 32.91
CA ASP A 50 0.83 -21.55 33.51
C ASP A 50 2.11 -21.95 34.26
N ASN A 51 3.27 -21.43 33.83
CA ASN A 51 4.57 -21.75 34.44
C ASN A 51 5.04 -20.69 35.44
N ASP A 52 4.65 -19.42 35.28
CA ASP A 52 5.04 -18.32 36.15
C ASP A 52 3.87 -17.39 36.50
N LYS A 53 3.38 -17.50 37.74
CA LYS A 53 2.27 -16.67 38.24
C LYS A 53 2.62 -15.18 38.38
N ASN A 54 3.88 -14.78 38.26
CA ASN A 54 4.28 -13.37 38.25
C ASN A 54 4.19 -12.73 36.87
N VAL A 55 3.79 -13.49 35.86
CA VAL A 55 3.70 -13.07 34.46
C VAL A 55 2.26 -13.19 34.00
N PHE A 56 1.81 -12.25 33.18
CA PHE A 56 0.57 -12.35 32.41
C PHE A 56 0.89 -12.58 30.94
N VAL A 57 -0.08 -13.13 30.21
CA VAL A 57 0.09 -13.49 28.79
C VAL A 57 -0.98 -12.80 27.93
N LEU A 58 -0.57 -12.28 26.79
CA LEU A 58 -1.47 -11.93 25.69
C LEU A 58 -1.25 -12.91 24.54
N ASN A 59 -2.32 -13.51 24.04
CA ASN A 59 -2.28 -14.37 22.87
C ASN A 59 -3.06 -13.72 21.73
N LEU A 60 -2.45 -13.67 20.55
CA LEU A 60 -3.11 -13.29 19.32
C LEU A 60 -3.21 -14.51 18.41
N LEU A 61 -4.44 -14.84 18.04
CA LEU A 61 -4.76 -15.91 17.11
C LEU A 61 -5.39 -15.31 15.84
N ALA A 62 -5.20 -16.00 14.71
CA ALA A 62 -5.91 -15.76 13.47
C ALA A 62 -6.84 -16.94 13.21
N LYS A 63 -8.05 -16.67 12.71
CA LYS A 63 -9.01 -17.67 12.28
C LYS A 63 -9.43 -17.39 10.84
N SER A 64 -9.39 -18.41 9.99
CA SER A 64 -9.93 -18.35 8.63
C SER A 64 -11.46 -18.29 8.69
N GLY A 65 -12.06 -17.39 7.91
CA GLY A 65 -13.51 -17.19 7.85
C GLY A 65 -14.30 -18.33 7.19
N SER A 66 -13.66 -19.43 6.78
CA SER A 66 -14.33 -20.57 6.15
C SER A 66 -14.90 -21.54 7.20
N ASN A 67 -16.07 -21.21 7.75
CA ASN A 67 -16.94 -22.22 8.37
C ASN A 67 -17.69 -23.01 7.28
N ASP A 68 -16.98 -23.71 6.40
CA ASP A 68 -17.59 -24.81 5.65
C ASP A 68 -17.28 -26.11 6.39
N SER A 69 -17.84 -26.22 7.60
CA SER A 69 -17.92 -27.48 8.33
C SER A 69 -18.99 -28.36 7.68
N ASN A 70 -18.70 -28.88 6.48
CA ASN A 70 -19.26 -30.17 6.09
C ASN A 70 -18.35 -31.23 6.69
N GLU A 71 -18.66 -31.59 7.94
CA GLU A 71 -18.31 -32.90 8.50
C GLU A 71 -18.87 -33.94 7.54
N ASN A 72 -18.01 -34.51 6.68
CA ASN A 72 -18.14 -35.79 5.99
C ASN A 72 -17.29 -35.77 4.70
N ASN A 73 -15.96 -35.73 4.84
CA ASN A 73 -15.07 -36.23 3.79
C ASN A 73 -13.72 -36.61 4.41
N GLU A 74 -13.46 -37.91 4.50
CA GLU A 74 -12.23 -38.53 5.02
C GLU A 74 -10.98 -38.27 4.16
N ASN A 75 -11.02 -37.30 3.24
CA ASN A 75 -9.91 -36.94 2.34
C ASN A 75 -9.55 -35.44 2.40
N ASN A 76 -9.93 -34.71 3.46
CA ASN A 76 -9.51 -33.32 3.59
C ASN A 76 -8.00 -33.24 3.90
N GLU A 77 -7.21 -32.92 2.89
CA GLU A 77 -5.92 -32.26 3.07
C GLU A 77 -6.14 -31.14 4.10
N ASN A 78 -5.49 -31.23 5.27
CA ASN A 78 -5.57 -30.16 6.27
C ASN A 78 -5.06 -28.87 5.62
N ILE A 79 -5.98 -28.01 5.16
CA ILE A 79 -5.63 -26.72 4.58
C ILE A 79 -4.97 -25.90 5.68
N LEU A 80 -3.65 -25.80 5.60
CA LEU A 80 -2.84 -25.04 6.53
C LEU A 80 -2.91 -23.57 6.12
N PHE A 81 -3.64 -22.74 6.86
CA PHE A 81 -3.58 -21.30 6.65
C PHE A 81 -2.34 -20.75 7.37
N CYS A 82 -1.45 -20.12 6.60
CA CYS A 82 -0.27 -19.46 7.12
C CYS A 82 -0.33 -17.97 6.79
N TYR A 83 -0.19 -17.15 7.83
CA TYR A 83 -0.21 -15.71 7.75
C TYR A 83 1.18 -15.18 8.06
N ASP A 84 1.89 -14.76 7.01
CA ASP A 84 3.19 -14.13 7.14
C ASP A 84 3.00 -12.66 7.55
N ILE A 85 3.53 -12.30 8.72
CA ILE A 85 3.44 -10.95 9.29
C ILE A 85 4.86 -10.38 9.43
N SER A 86 5.10 -9.23 8.81
CA SER A 86 6.41 -8.56 8.83
C SER A 86 6.79 -8.14 10.25
N SER A 87 5.86 -7.55 10.98
CA SER A 87 6.04 -7.36 12.42
C SER A 87 4.71 -7.28 13.16
N ILE A 88 4.76 -7.69 14.43
CA ILE A 88 3.67 -7.55 15.39
C ILE A 88 4.21 -6.72 16.54
N VAL A 89 3.43 -5.74 16.99
CA VAL A 89 3.68 -5.05 18.26
C VAL A 89 2.44 -5.14 19.12
N MET A 90 2.50 -5.93 20.17
CA MET A 90 1.53 -5.91 21.25
C MET A 90 1.88 -4.79 22.22
N TYR A 91 0.87 -4.13 22.77
CA TYR A 91 1.08 -3.08 23.74
C TYR A 91 0.03 -3.10 24.85
N THR A 92 0.45 -2.64 26.02
CA THR A 92 -0.44 -2.34 27.13
C THR A 92 -0.26 -0.88 27.54
N LYS A 93 -1.37 -0.23 27.90
CA LYS A 93 -1.39 1.18 28.32
C LYS A 93 -2.43 1.35 29.42
N SER A 94 -2.13 2.11 30.46
CA SER A 94 -3.16 2.56 31.41
C SER A 94 -4.14 3.52 30.72
N LEU A 95 -5.42 3.48 31.07
CA LEU A 95 -6.37 4.49 30.58
C LEU A 95 -6.03 5.92 31.06
N TYR A 96 -5.24 6.05 32.13
CA TYR A 96 -4.94 7.34 32.77
C TYR A 96 -3.49 7.80 32.61
N SER A 97 -2.59 6.93 32.12
CA SER A 97 -1.18 7.27 31.88
C SER A 97 -0.86 7.21 30.40
N ASN A 98 0.07 8.05 29.95
CA ASN A 98 0.60 8.01 28.59
C ASN A 98 1.73 6.99 28.41
N GLU A 99 2.14 6.31 29.48
CA GLU A 99 3.12 5.24 29.41
C GLU A 99 2.55 4.02 28.69
N ILE A 100 3.25 3.58 27.64
CA ILE A 100 2.89 2.43 26.83
C ILE A 100 4.02 1.41 26.94
N LEU A 101 3.69 0.23 27.44
CA LEU A 101 4.57 -0.92 27.42
C LEU A 101 4.37 -1.63 26.08
N ARG A 102 5.46 -1.85 25.32
CA ARG A 102 5.40 -2.43 23.97
C ARG A 102 6.29 -3.65 23.87
N PHE A 103 5.80 -4.68 23.19
CA PHE A 103 6.53 -5.89 22.89
C PHE A 103 6.36 -6.21 21.42
N GLY A 104 7.48 -6.22 20.70
CA GLY A 104 7.50 -6.40 19.27
C GLY A 104 8.26 -7.66 18.86
N ALA A 105 7.81 -8.28 17.78
CA ALA A 105 8.58 -9.27 17.06
C ALA A 105 8.47 -9.06 15.55
N LYS A 106 9.48 -9.54 14.81
CA LYS A 106 9.59 -9.42 13.35
C LYS A 106 9.55 -10.80 12.71
N ASN A 107 9.12 -10.85 11.46
CA ASN A 107 9.08 -12.07 10.64
C ASN A 107 8.29 -13.20 11.32
N ILE A 108 7.08 -12.87 11.78
CA ILE A 108 6.21 -13.81 12.49
C ILE A 108 5.37 -14.58 11.49
N LYS A 109 5.25 -15.89 11.69
CA LYS A 109 4.30 -16.75 10.99
C LYS A 109 3.22 -17.18 11.97
N ILE A 110 1.97 -16.86 11.67
CA ILE A 110 0.81 -17.36 12.40
C ILE A 110 0.21 -18.49 11.58
N ILE A 111 0.05 -19.66 12.19
CA ILE A 111 -0.40 -20.87 11.50
C ILE A 111 -1.68 -21.37 12.16
N GLU A 112 -2.70 -21.59 11.35
CA GLU A 112 -3.90 -22.33 11.72
C GLU A 112 -3.72 -23.78 11.23
N ASP A 113 -3.55 -24.73 12.14
CA ASP A 113 -3.50 -26.16 11.81
C ASP A 113 -4.66 -26.91 12.49
N GLY A 114 -5.10 -28.01 11.87
CA GLY A 114 -6.22 -28.84 12.36
C GLY A 114 -5.99 -29.52 13.72
N ARG A 115 -4.86 -29.30 14.40
CA ARG A 115 -4.57 -29.75 15.77
C ARG A 115 -4.44 -28.59 16.77
N GLY A 116 -4.55 -27.34 16.33
CA GLY A 116 -4.55 -26.15 17.18
C GLY A 116 -4.00 -24.89 16.51
N TYR A 117 -4.29 -23.74 17.10
CA TYR A 117 -3.84 -22.44 16.61
C TYR A 117 -2.41 -22.14 17.10
N ARG A 118 -1.45 -21.93 16.19
CA ARG A 118 -0.15 -21.32 16.54
C ARG A 118 -0.21 -19.82 16.29
N GLY A 119 -0.69 -19.11 17.30
CA GLY A 119 -0.68 -17.66 17.35
C GLY A 119 0.65 -17.05 17.78
N TYR A 120 0.61 -15.74 18.02
CA TYR A 120 1.70 -15.01 18.65
C TYR A 120 1.37 -14.74 20.12
N SER A 121 2.30 -15.08 21.02
CA SER A 121 2.14 -14.89 22.46
C SER A 121 3.17 -13.91 23.00
N MET A 122 2.71 -13.00 23.86
CA MET A 122 3.54 -12.06 24.59
C MET A 122 3.40 -12.33 26.09
N LYS A 123 4.53 -12.33 26.78
CA LYS A 123 4.60 -12.45 28.24
C LYS A 123 5.13 -11.16 28.84
N ALA A 124 4.51 -10.68 29.91
CA ALA A 124 4.95 -9.47 30.62
C ALA A 124 4.74 -9.57 32.14
N PRO A 125 5.55 -8.87 32.96
CA PRO A 125 5.43 -8.94 34.41
C PRO A 125 4.07 -8.41 34.89
N ARG A 126 3.39 -9.15 35.77
CA ARG A 126 2.12 -8.74 36.40
C ARG A 126 2.21 -7.42 37.14
N LYS A 127 3.39 -7.07 37.68
CA LYS A 127 3.61 -5.79 38.37
C LYS A 127 3.36 -4.55 37.49
N THR A 128 3.27 -4.74 36.17
CA THR A 128 2.93 -3.66 35.21
C THR A 128 1.42 -3.49 34.99
N LEU A 129 0.59 -4.40 35.54
CA LEU A 129 -0.86 -4.31 35.44
C LEU A 129 -1.42 -3.23 36.38
N VAL A 130 -2.44 -2.53 35.91
CA VAL A 130 -3.29 -1.61 36.69
C VAL A 130 -4.75 -1.91 36.35
N ASP A 131 -5.71 -1.42 37.14
CA ASP A 131 -7.11 -1.84 36.96
C ASP A 131 -7.72 -1.47 35.61
N ASN A 132 -7.40 -0.30 35.08
CA ASN A 132 -8.00 0.19 33.85
C ASN A 132 -6.92 0.27 32.79
N MET A 133 -6.87 -0.73 31.91
CA MET A 133 -5.86 -0.85 30.87
C MET A 133 -6.47 -1.04 29.48
N ILE A 134 -5.73 -0.58 28.48
CA ILE A 134 -5.92 -0.91 27.08
C ILE A 134 -4.89 -1.98 26.72
N PHE A 135 -5.36 -3.05 26.09
CA PHE A 135 -4.56 -4.10 25.47
C PHE A 135 -4.71 -3.97 23.97
N GLY A 136 -3.61 -3.77 23.25
CA GLY A 136 -3.68 -3.53 21.81
C GLY A 136 -2.59 -4.21 21.02
N VAL A 137 -2.82 -4.23 19.71
CA VAL A 137 -2.01 -4.92 18.72
C VAL A 137 -1.84 -4.01 17.51
N ASN A 138 -0.62 -3.90 17.03
CA ASN A 138 -0.27 -3.33 15.74
C ASN A 138 0.29 -4.45 14.85
N LEU A 139 -0.36 -4.71 13.73
CA LEU A 139 0.03 -5.68 12.74
C LEU A 139 0.56 -4.98 11.49
N TYR A 140 1.75 -5.37 11.10
CA TYR A 140 2.41 -4.95 9.88
C TYR A 140 2.50 -6.18 8.97
N PRO A 141 1.49 -6.45 8.14
CA PRO A 141 1.49 -7.59 7.23
C PRO A 141 2.65 -7.46 6.23
N PHE A 142 3.20 -8.59 5.78
CA PHE A 142 4.06 -8.53 4.60
C PHE A 142 3.21 -8.08 3.41
N HIS A 143 3.71 -7.10 2.67
CA HIS A 143 3.21 -6.85 1.34
C HIS A 143 3.71 -7.97 0.42
N LEU A 144 3.05 -9.13 0.45
CA LEU A 144 2.92 -9.90 -0.79
C LEU A 144 1.90 -9.15 -1.65
N GLY A 145 2.33 -8.05 -2.28
CA GLY A 145 1.77 -7.76 -3.60
C GLY A 145 2.00 -9.05 -4.37
N ALA A 146 0.92 -9.69 -4.82
CA ALA A 146 0.93 -11.01 -5.47
C ALA A 146 2.25 -11.22 -6.19
N THR A 147 3.12 -12.05 -5.63
CA THR A 147 4.33 -12.48 -6.31
C THR A 147 3.86 -13.44 -7.39
N ASN A 148 3.34 -12.86 -8.48
CA ASN A 148 3.75 -13.37 -9.77
C ASN A 148 5.27 -13.41 -9.66
N ILE A 149 5.83 -14.61 -9.66
CA ILE A 149 7.25 -14.82 -9.89
C ILE A 149 7.48 -14.35 -11.33
N GLU A 150 7.46 -13.04 -11.56
CA GLU A 150 8.28 -12.47 -12.58
C GLU A 150 9.69 -12.64 -12.05
N ARG A 151 10.30 -13.77 -12.43
CA ARG A 151 11.74 -13.86 -12.54
C ARG A 151 12.19 -12.51 -13.07
N SER A 152 12.92 -11.77 -12.23
CA SER A 152 13.57 -10.52 -12.61
C SER A 152 14.38 -10.81 -13.87
N ILE A 153 13.80 -10.52 -15.02
CA ILE A 153 14.55 -10.27 -16.23
C ILE A 153 15.21 -8.94 -15.89
N ARG A 154 16.45 -9.03 -15.39
CA ARG A 154 17.39 -7.94 -15.08
C ARG A 154 16.80 -6.59 -15.43
N SER A 155 16.47 -5.76 -14.44
CA SER A 155 16.03 -4.39 -14.70
C SER A 155 17.03 -3.73 -15.65
N LYS A 156 16.67 -3.64 -16.93
CA LYS A 156 17.47 -2.87 -17.89
C LYS A 156 17.36 -1.44 -17.40
N ASN A 157 18.47 -0.95 -16.83
CA ASN A 157 18.82 0.43 -16.58
C ASN A 157 17.62 1.38 -16.60
N VAL A 158 16.92 1.51 -15.47
CA VAL A 158 16.00 2.64 -15.29
C VAL A 158 16.85 3.90 -15.40
N PRO A 159 16.61 4.80 -16.37
CA PRO A 159 17.43 5.98 -16.54
C PRO A 159 17.38 6.83 -15.27
N LYS A 160 18.53 7.04 -14.64
CA LYS A 160 18.65 7.83 -13.39
C LYS A 160 18.17 9.28 -13.57
N ASN A 161 18.06 9.73 -14.82
CA ASN A 161 17.84 11.12 -15.22
C ASN A 161 16.55 11.33 -16.03
N LEU A 162 15.58 10.41 -15.95
CA LEU A 162 14.34 10.46 -16.75
C LEU A 162 13.62 11.82 -16.68
N ILE A 163 13.54 12.42 -15.48
CA ILE A 163 12.87 13.71 -15.28
C ILE A 163 13.65 14.83 -15.97
N SER A 164 14.97 14.88 -15.81
CA SER A 164 15.80 15.90 -16.47
C SER A 164 15.85 15.72 -17.99
N ASP A 165 15.86 14.48 -18.47
CA ASP A 165 15.84 14.17 -19.90
C ASP A 165 14.52 14.63 -20.54
N LEU A 166 13.39 14.38 -19.87
CA LEU A 166 12.07 14.83 -20.30
C LEU A 166 11.94 16.37 -20.25
N ILE A 167 12.49 17.02 -19.22
CA ILE A 167 12.51 18.50 -19.13
C ILE A 167 13.38 19.09 -20.25
N ASN A 168 14.52 18.47 -20.57
CA ASN A 168 15.38 18.92 -21.66
C ASN A 168 14.70 18.74 -23.01
N GLU A 169 13.99 17.63 -23.22
CA GLU A 169 13.21 17.39 -24.43
C GLU A 169 12.05 18.39 -24.60
N LEU A 170 11.41 18.81 -23.50
CA LEU A 170 10.38 19.85 -23.52
C LEU A 170 10.95 21.25 -23.83
N LYS A 171 12.16 21.55 -23.38
CA LYS A 171 12.80 22.88 -23.57
C LYS A 171 13.48 23.02 -24.93
N ASN A 172 14.12 21.95 -25.39
CA ASN A 172 14.87 21.88 -26.65
C ASN A 172 14.43 20.64 -27.43
N PRO A 173 13.21 20.67 -27.99
CA PRO A 173 12.68 19.54 -28.74
C PRO A 173 13.58 19.25 -29.93
N ASN A 174 14.15 18.04 -29.95
CA ASN A 174 14.98 17.60 -31.05
C ASN A 174 14.09 17.47 -32.29
N GLN A 175 14.42 18.18 -33.38
CA GLN A 175 13.64 18.18 -34.63
C GLN A 175 13.38 16.75 -35.15
N ASN A 176 14.31 15.82 -34.90
CA ASN A 176 14.21 14.43 -35.35
C ASN A 176 13.25 13.56 -34.52
N GLN A 177 12.75 14.07 -33.37
CA GLN A 177 11.89 13.31 -32.44
C GLN A 177 10.50 13.93 -32.27
N ALA A 178 10.27 15.11 -32.83
CA ALA A 178 8.96 15.73 -32.87
C ALA A 178 8.08 15.09 -33.95
N ASP A 179 6.78 15.05 -33.71
CA ASP A 179 5.76 14.63 -34.68
C ASP A 179 4.75 15.75 -34.98
N VAL A 180 4.88 16.91 -34.31
CA VAL A 180 4.09 18.12 -34.55
C VAL A 180 5.04 19.30 -34.78
N MET A 181 4.76 20.11 -35.80
CA MET A 181 5.42 21.40 -36.04
C MET A 181 4.38 22.52 -36.01
N PHE A 182 4.59 23.51 -35.15
CA PHE A 182 3.85 24.77 -35.20
C PHE A 182 4.63 25.81 -35.99
N ILE A 183 3.94 26.51 -36.89
CA ILE A 183 4.45 27.72 -37.54
C ILE A 183 3.67 28.90 -36.96
N ILE A 184 4.32 29.72 -36.14
CA ILE A 184 3.70 30.88 -35.50
C ILE A 184 4.44 32.12 -35.98
N GLN A 185 3.77 32.97 -36.78
CA GLN A 185 4.37 34.19 -37.35
C GLN A 185 5.74 33.94 -38.00
N GLY A 186 5.88 32.84 -38.74
CA GLY A 186 7.12 32.43 -39.41
C GLY A 186 8.18 31.75 -38.51
N LYS A 187 7.92 31.61 -37.20
CA LYS A 187 8.79 30.83 -36.29
C LYS A 187 8.30 29.38 -36.18
N ARG A 188 9.24 28.44 -36.28
CA ARG A 188 8.97 27.00 -36.18
C ARG A 188 9.19 26.49 -34.76
N LEU A 189 8.21 25.78 -34.21
CA LEU A 189 8.29 25.09 -32.92
C LEU A 189 7.97 23.61 -33.11
N TYR A 190 8.87 22.74 -32.62
CA TYR A 190 8.77 21.30 -32.76
C TYR A 190 8.26 20.68 -31.46
N VAL A 191 7.22 19.85 -31.49
CA VAL A 191 6.57 19.32 -30.27
C VAL A 191 6.11 17.87 -30.50
N LYS A 192 5.82 17.16 -29.41
CA LYS A 192 5.18 15.84 -29.45
C LYS A 192 3.66 15.92 -29.25
N SER A 193 2.89 15.32 -30.14
CA SER A 193 1.42 15.22 -30.09
C SER A 193 0.97 14.59 -28.77
N SER A 194 1.65 13.56 -28.30
CA SER A 194 1.34 12.88 -27.03
C SER A 194 1.37 13.81 -25.81
N ILE A 195 2.29 14.78 -25.79
CA ILE A 195 2.39 15.78 -24.72
C ILE A 195 1.23 16.76 -24.79
N LEU A 196 0.88 17.22 -26.00
CA LEU A 196 -0.23 18.15 -26.23
C LEU A 196 -1.58 17.53 -25.87
N ILE A 197 -1.80 16.26 -26.27
CA ILE A 197 -3.01 15.48 -25.93
C ILE A 197 -3.18 15.34 -24.43
N LEU A 198 -2.09 15.08 -23.70
CA LEU A 198 -2.13 14.94 -22.24
C LEU A 198 -2.47 16.26 -21.52
N LYS A 199 -2.24 17.40 -22.15
CA LYS A 199 -2.36 18.72 -21.52
C LYS A 199 -3.55 19.55 -22.01
N SER A 200 -4.21 19.14 -23.08
CA SER A 200 -5.31 19.89 -23.67
C SER A 200 -6.29 18.97 -24.39
N ASP A 201 -7.54 18.97 -23.94
CA ASP A 201 -8.63 18.26 -24.63
C ASP A 201 -8.86 18.81 -26.05
N HIS A 202 -8.53 20.08 -26.30
CA HIS A 202 -8.57 20.67 -27.62
C HIS A 202 -7.61 19.94 -28.58
N PHE A 203 -6.34 19.76 -28.20
CA PHE A 203 -5.37 19.02 -29.01
C PHE A 203 -5.70 17.54 -29.12
N LYS A 204 -6.29 16.95 -28.07
CA LYS A 204 -6.81 15.58 -28.11
C LYS A 204 -7.89 15.41 -29.17
N LEU A 205 -8.82 16.36 -29.29
CA LEU A 205 -9.86 16.33 -30.32
C LEU A 205 -9.29 16.65 -31.71
N MET A 206 -8.33 17.58 -31.79
CA MET A 206 -7.66 17.97 -33.04
C MET A 206 -6.91 16.80 -33.69
N PHE A 207 -6.10 16.06 -32.92
CA PHE A 207 -5.30 14.94 -33.45
C PHE A 207 -6.09 13.64 -33.66
N ASN A 208 -7.30 13.54 -33.11
CA ASN A 208 -8.17 12.37 -33.30
C ASN A 208 -9.19 12.55 -34.45
N GLY A 209 -9.23 13.71 -35.09
CA GLY A 209 -10.17 14.01 -36.18
C GLY A 209 -9.50 14.56 -37.44
N ASN A 210 -10.22 14.57 -38.55
CA ASN A 210 -9.74 15.19 -39.80
C ASN A 210 -10.06 16.69 -39.77
N TRP A 211 -9.14 17.51 -39.25
CA TRP A 211 -9.32 18.96 -39.12
C TRP A 211 -8.74 19.72 -40.32
N LYS A 212 -9.37 20.84 -40.67
CA LYS A 212 -9.01 21.70 -41.81
C LYS A 212 -7.63 22.37 -41.68
N GLU A 213 -7.08 22.43 -40.46
CA GLU A 213 -5.84 23.16 -40.14
C GLU A 213 -4.58 22.32 -40.36
N THR A 214 -4.71 21.01 -40.61
CA THR A 214 -3.56 20.17 -41.00
C THR A 214 -3.27 20.40 -42.48
N LYS A 215 -2.17 21.09 -42.78
CA LYS A 215 -1.68 21.24 -44.17
C LYS A 215 -1.05 19.94 -44.66
N ASP A 216 -1.10 19.73 -45.98
CA ASP A 216 -0.28 18.73 -46.65
C ASP A 216 1.20 19.13 -46.52
N GLN A 217 2.07 18.16 -46.23
CA GLN A 217 3.49 18.40 -45.97
C GLN A 217 4.19 18.98 -47.22
N GLU A 218 4.94 20.07 -47.03
CA GLU A 218 5.85 20.59 -48.05
C GLU A 218 7.01 19.59 -48.30
N GLU A 219 7.59 19.59 -49.50
CA GLU A 219 8.60 18.59 -49.89
C GLU A 219 9.89 18.65 -49.04
N GLU A 220 10.22 19.81 -48.47
CA GLU A 220 11.34 19.97 -47.53
C GLU A 220 11.09 19.35 -46.15
N ASP A 221 9.83 19.11 -45.77
CA ASP A 221 9.48 18.55 -44.45
C ASP A 221 9.38 17.01 -44.46
N LYS A 222 9.46 16.37 -45.63
CA LYS A 222 9.35 14.90 -45.79
C LYS A 222 10.53 14.12 -45.21
N GLU A 223 11.64 14.77 -44.90
CA GLU A 223 12.82 14.15 -44.27
C GLU A 223 12.72 14.10 -42.72
N SER A 224 11.64 14.67 -42.16
CA SER A 224 11.41 14.76 -40.72
C SER A 224 10.27 13.83 -40.26
N ASN A 225 10.32 13.35 -39.00
CA ASN A 225 9.28 12.50 -38.39
C ASN A 225 7.95 13.24 -38.11
N ILE A 226 7.74 14.41 -38.73
CA ILE A 226 6.61 15.28 -38.50
C ILE A 226 5.38 14.68 -39.17
N LYS A 227 4.26 14.64 -38.44
CA LYS A 227 2.95 14.15 -38.92
C LYS A 227 1.95 15.28 -39.05
N TYR A 228 2.05 16.29 -38.18
CA TYR A 228 1.12 17.40 -38.13
C TYR A 228 1.87 18.72 -38.26
N VAL A 229 1.51 19.51 -39.28
CA VAL A 229 1.94 20.90 -39.42
C VAL A 229 0.75 21.80 -39.13
N ILE A 230 0.88 22.65 -38.11
CA ILE A 230 -0.16 23.56 -37.65
C ILE A 230 0.37 24.98 -37.80
N GLU A 231 -0.24 25.76 -38.70
CA GLU A 231 0.10 27.16 -38.87
C GLU A 231 -0.88 28.05 -38.11
N ILE A 232 -0.35 28.94 -37.28
CA ILE A 232 -1.12 29.92 -36.53
C ILE A 232 -0.75 31.32 -37.05
N THR A 233 -1.58 31.84 -37.94
CA THR A 233 -1.40 33.16 -38.58
C THR A 233 -1.93 34.31 -37.71
N ASP A 234 -2.94 34.03 -36.89
CA ASP A 234 -3.72 35.05 -36.18
C ASP A 234 -3.27 35.22 -34.72
N PHE A 235 -1.99 34.97 -34.44
CA PHE A 235 -1.43 35.07 -33.09
C PHE A 235 -1.22 36.54 -32.69
N ASN A 236 -2.29 37.26 -32.40
CA ASN A 236 -2.25 38.59 -31.81
C ASN A 236 -2.39 38.46 -30.29
N TYR A 237 -1.34 38.86 -29.56
CA TYR A 237 -1.41 39.12 -28.11
C TYR A 237 -1.71 40.59 -27.87
#